data_AF-A0A9P7ABG7-F1
#
_entry.id   AF-A0A9P7ABG7-F1
#
_cell.length_a   1.000
_cell.length_b   1.000
_cell.length_c   1.000
_cell.angle_alpha   90.00
_cell.angle_beta   90.00
_cell.angle_gamma   90.00
#
_symmetry.space_group_name_H-M   'P 1'
#
loop_
_entity.id
_entity.type
_entity.pdbx_description
1 polymer ?
#
loop_
_entity_poly.entity_id
_entity_poly.type
_entity_poly.pdbx_seq_one_letter_code
_entity_poly.pdbx_strand_id
1 'polypeptide(L)'
;MDYALSQALNYNTDGISHTITFYDINCQYHKFLKDQIASSMYLSIPISMDIIPGIGLWHVDGHQDSCYVRYASNFIRGTGRIDGEIMETLWASLNIISVYFPD
;
A
#
# COMPACT_ATOMS: atom_id res chain seq x y z
N MET A 1 -6.37 5.79 -4.13
CA MET A 1 -5.93 4.57 -3.41
C MET A 1 -7.02 4.03 -2.51
N ASP A 2 -7.77 4.90 -1.83
CA ASP A 2 -8.70 4.57 -0.74
C ASP A 2 -9.76 3.56 -1.17
N TYR A 3 -10.36 3.77 -2.35
CA TYR A 3 -11.34 2.83 -2.92
C TYR A 3 -10.72 1.45 -3.14
N ALA A 4 -9.57 1.37 -3.81
CA ALA A 4 -8.90 0.09 -4.08
C ALA A 4 -8.52 -0.63 -2.78
N LEU A 5 -7.99 0.09 -1.79
CA LEU A 5 -7.67 -0.45 -0.48
C LEU A 5 -8.92 -0.93 0.25
N SER A 6 -9.97 -0.12 0.30
CA SER A 6 -11.26 -0.46 0.92
C SER A 6 -11.85 -1.73 0.30
N GLN A 7 -11.91 -1.81 -1.03
CA GLN A 7 -12.45 -2.99 -1.71
C GLN A 7 -11.58 -4.23 -1.45
N ALA A 8 -10.25 -4.11 -1.52
CA ALA A 8 -9.34 -5.22 -1.24
C ALA A 8 -9.49 -5.73 0.20
N LEU A 9 -9.59 -4.83 1.18
CA LEU A 9 -9.74 -5.18 2.59
C LEU A 9 -11.10 -5.80 2.92
N ASN A 10 -12.14 -5.59 2.11
CA ASN A 10 -13.45 -6.20 2.30
C ASN A 10 -13.64 -7.50 1.49
N TYR A 11 -12.67 -7.87 0.64
CA TYR A 11 -12.80 -9.01 -0.25
C TYR A 11 -12.11 -10.26 0.31
N ASN A 12 -12.89 -11.23 0.80
CA ASN A 12 -12.40 -12.53 1.29
C ASN A 12 -11.35 -12.44 2.40
N THR A 13 -11.51 -11.47 3.30
CA THR A 13 -10.59 -11.22 4.43
C THR A 13 -11.13 -11.74 5.77
N ASP A 14 -12.14 -12.61 5.77
CA ASP A 14 -12.67 -13.20 7.00
C ASP A 14 -11.57 -13.93 7.78
N GLY A 15 -11.42 -13.57 9.05
CA GLY A 15 -10.36 -14.09 9.93
C GLY A 15 -9.00 -13.39 9.77
N ILE A 16 -8.85 -12.44 8.84
CA ILE A 16 -7.65 -11.60 8.71
C ILE A 16 -7.84 -10.33 9.53
N SER A 17 -6.99 -10.16 10.54
CA SER A 17 -7.01 -8.97 11.40
C SER A 17 -5.88 -8.00 11.12
N HIS A 18 -4.87 -8.38 10.33
CA HIS A 18 -3.67 -7.58 10.10
C HIS A 18 -3.37 -7.53 8.61
N THR A 19 -3.19 -6.32 8.08
CA THR A 19 -2.75 -6.07 6.71
C THR A 19 -1.61 -5.08 6.70
N ILE A 20 -0.62 -5.33 5.85
CA ILE A 20 0.45 -4.38 5.59
C ILE A 20 0.18 -3.74 4.25
N THR A 21 0.19 -2.40 4.19
CA THR A 21 0.06 -1.67 2.93
C THR A 21 1.42 -1.13 2.53
N PHE A 22 1.79 -1.30 1.27
CA PHE A 22 2.96 -0.64 0.71
C PHE A 22 2.51 0.45 -0.26
N TYR A 23 2.97 1.67 -0.01
CA TYR A 23 2.75 2.82 -0.88
C TYR A 23 3.82 3.86 -0.61
N ASP A 24 4.35 4.49 -1.66
CA ASP A 24 5.57 5.33 -1.57
C ASP A 24 5.41 6.45 -0.54
N ILE A 25 4.21 7.03 -0.49
CA ILE A 25 3.89 8.15 0.40
C ILE A 25 3.06 7.73 1.62
N ASN A 26 3.15 6.47 2.07
CA ASN A 26 2.41 6.00 3.24
C ASN A 26 2.64 6.85 4.50
N CYS A 27 3.80 7.49 4.63
CA CYS A 27 4.10 8.43 5.72
C CYS A 27 3.25 9.73 5.70
N GLN A 28 2.56 10.01 4.59
CA GLN A 28 1.62 11.11 4.42
C GLN A 28 0.19 10.57 4.31
N TYR A 29 -0.02 9.60 3.42
CA TYR A 29 -1.32 9.01 3.11
C TYR A 29 -1.98 8.36 4.33
N HIS A 30 -1.28 7.45 5.02
CA HIS A 30 -1.89 6.67 6.11
C HIS A 30 -2.36 7.52 7.29
N LYS A 31 -1.74 8.70 7.51
CA LYS A 31 -2.11 9.61 8.59
C LYS A 31 -3.57 10.06 8.52
N PHE A 32 -4.10 10.25 7.31
CA PHE A 32 -5.45 10.75 7.08
C PHE A 32 -6.42 9.64 6.62
N LEU A 33 -5.93 8.43 6.41
CA LEU A 33 -6.72 7.32 5.86
C LEU A 33 -7.97 7.03 6.70
N LYS A 34 -7.85 7.01 8.03
CA LYS A 34 -9.00 6.75 8.92
C LYS A 34 -10.08 7.82 8.79
N ASP A 35 -9.67 9.08 8.76
CA ASP A 35 -10.59 10.22 8.63
C ASP A 35 -11.25 10.25 7.23
N GLN A 36 -10.48 9.94 6.19
CA GLN A 36 -10.98 9.83 4.81
C GLN A 36 -12.01 8.71 4.67
N ILE A 37 -11.76 7.53 5.26
CA ILE A 37 -12.74 6.44 5.28
C ILE A 37 -13.98 6.85 6.08
N ALA A 38 -13.82 7.41 7.27
CA ALA A 38 -14.94 7.78 8.15
C ALA A 38 -15.83 8.89 7.57
N SER A 39 -15.26 9.78 6.75
CA SER A 39 -15.99 10.88 6.10
C SER A 39 -16.68 10.47 4.80
N SER A 40 -16.42 9.26 4.29
CA SER A 40 -16.97 8.79 3.02
C SER A 40 -18.20 7.91 3.23
N MET A 41 -19.22 8.12 2.40
CA MET A 41 -20.39 7.24 2.35
C MET A 41 -20.16 5.95 1.54
N TYR A 42 -19.04 5.84 0.83
CA TYR A 42 -18.77 4.75 -0.12
C TYR A 42 -17.59 3.87 0.30
N LEU A 43 -16.87 4.25 1.36
CA LEU A 43 -15.69 3.54 1.82
C LEU A 43 -15.95 2.91 3.18
N SER A 44 -15.49 1.68 3.35
CA SER A 44 -15.49 0.99 4.62
C SER A 44 -14.25 0.09 4.71
N ILE A 45 -13.83 -0.20 5.93
CA ILE A 45 -12.82 -1.24 6.21
C ILE A 45 -13.34 -2.11 7.36
N PRO A 46 -12.92 -3.38 7.44
CA PRO A 46 -13.31 -4.22 8.56
C PRO A 46 -12.86 -3.59 9.89
N ILE A 47 -13.77 -3.55 10.88
CA ILE A 47 -13.56 -2.84 12.16
C ILE A 47 -12.31 -3.35 12.89
N SER A 48 -12.00 -4.64 12.79
CA SER A 48 -10.86 -5.28 13.44
C SER A 48 -9.59 -5.28 12.59
N MET A 49 -9.57 -4.58 11.45
CA MET A 49 -8.41 -4.55 10.55
C MET A 49 -7.34 -3.58 11.08
N ASP A 50 -6.21 -4.13 11.52
CA ASP A 50 -5.00 -3.37 11.78
C ASP A 50 -4.22 -3.17 10.48
N ILE A 51 -4.06 -1.92 10.07
CA ILE A 51 -3.38 -1.55 8.83
C ILE A 51 -2.00 -0.99 9.20
N ILE A 52 -0.96 -1.75 8.87
CA ILE A 52 0.42 -1.36 9.12
C ILE A 52 0.98 -0.69 7.85
N PRO A 53 1.29 0.61 7.88
CA PRO A 53 1.84 1.30 6.72
C PRO A 53 3.32 0.96 6.53
N GLY A 54 3.68 0.56 5.32
CA GLY A 54 5.05 0.37 4.86
C GLY A 54 5.37 1.22 3.63
N ILE A 55 6.64 1.51 3.42
CA ILE A 55 7.19 2.14 2.22
C ILE A 55 8.25 1.20 1.66
N GLY A 56 8.33 1.09 0.32
CA GLY A 56 9.36 0.29 -0.34
C GLY A 56 10.76 0.72 0.12
N LEU A 57 11.69 -0.23 0.28
CA LEU A 57 12.99 0.05 0.87
C LEU A 57 13.80 1.08 0.07
N TRP A 58 13.67 1.07 -1.26
CA TRP A 58 14.29 2.06 -2.13
C TRP A 58 13.65 3.45 -1.96
N HIS A 59 12.32 3.49 -1.92
CA HIS A 59 11.56 4.73 -1.78
C HIS A 59 11.73 5.41 -0.42
N VAL A 60 11.80 4.63 0.67
CA VAL A 60 11.89 5.19 2.03
C VAL A 60 13.21 5.92 2.28
N ASP A 61 14.29 5.57 1.57
CA ASP A 61 15.57 6.28 1.62
C ASP A 61 15.48 7.71 1.06
N GLY A 62 14.49 7.99 0.20
CA GLY A 62 14.19 9.35 -0.29
C GLY A 62 13.37 10.21 0.66
N HIS A 63 12.92 9.67 1.80
CA HIS A 63 12.10 10.37 2.79
C HIS A 63 12.96 10.90 3.95
N GLN A 64 12.38 11.73 4.83
CA GLN A 64 13.05 12.17 6.05
C GLN A 64 13.49 10.98 6.93
N ASP A 65 14.61 11.10 7.64
CA ASP A 65 15.24 10.02 8.43
C ASP A 65 14.27 9.24 9.33
N SER A 66 13.34 9.96 9.98
CA SER A 66 12.34 9.34 10.86
C SER A 66 11.38 8.38 10.14
N CYS A 67 11.23 8.47 8.81
CA CYS A 67 10.42 7.56 8.02
C CYS A 67 11.08 6.19 7.88
N TYR A 68 12.41 6.14 7.80
CA TYR A 68 13.15 4.89 7.64
C TYR A 68 12.80 3.89 8.74
N VAL A 69 12.97 4.29 10.00
CA VAL A 69 12.67 3.42 11.16
C VAL A 69 11.18 3.13 11.37
N ARG A 70 10.28 3.91 10.75
CA ARG A 70 8.82 3.80 10.94
C ARG A 70 8.13 2.99 9.85
N TYR A 71 8.62 3.06 8.62
CA TYR A 71 7.91 2.54 7.45
C TYR A 71 8.76 1.59 6.60
N ALA A 72 10.07 1.49 6.81
CA ALA A 72 10.88 0.58 6.03
C ALA A 72 10.50 -0.88 6.34
N SER A 73 10.39 -1.68 5.26
CA SER A 73 9.92 -3.07 5.33
C SER A 73 10.80 -3.99 6.19
N ASN A 74 12.06 -3.64 6.44
CA ASN A 74 12.95 -4.38 7.33
C ASN A 74 12.56 -4.30 8.81
N PHE A 75 11.74 -3.33 9.21
CA PHE A 75 11.29 -3.15 10.59
C PHE A 75 9.84 -3.57 10.82
N ILE A 76 9.11 -4.00 9.79
CA ILE A 76 7.74 -4.48 9.90
C ILE A 76 7.77 -6.00 10.15
N ARG A 77 6.98 -6.49 11.11
CA ARG A 77 6.92 -7.93 11.38
C ARG A 77 6.10 -8.62 10.28
N GLY A 78 6.61 -9.72 9.76
CA GLY A 78 5.94 -10.51 8.72
C GLY A 78 6.26 -10.08 7.29
N THR A 79 7.04 -9.00 7.11
CA THR A 79 7.61 -8.61 5.83
C THR A 79 8.98 -9.24 5.65
N GLY A 80 9.27 -9.65 4.41
CA GLY A 80 10.63 -10.00 3.99
C GLY A 80 11.38 -8.78 3.46
N ARG A 81 12.55 -9.01 2.86
CA ARG A 81 13.10 -8.06 1.90
C ARG A 81 12.21 -8.09 0.67
N ILE A 82 11.34 -7.11 0.55
CA ILE A 82 10.41 -6.99 -0.56
C ILE A 82 11.06 -6.09 -1.61
N ASP A 83 11.17 -6.60 -2.84
CA ASP A 83 11.40 -5.75 -3.98
C ASP A 83 10.08 -4.99 -4.26
N GLY A 84 10.00 -3.78 -3.73
CA GLY A 84 8.83 -2.91 -3.90
C GLY A 84 8.63 -2.44 -5.33
N GLU A 85 9.61 -2.69 -6.21
CA GLU A 85 9.72 -2.11 -7.54
C GLU A 85 9.45 -3.13 -8.65
N ILE A 86 9.02 -4.35 -8.36
CA ILE A 86 8.87 -5.34 -9.44
C ILE A 86 7.89 -4.85 -10.51
N MET A 87 6.83 -4.15 -10.11
CA MET A 87 5.91 -3.50 -11.05
C MET A 87 6.59 -2.38 -11.83
N GLU A 88 7.37 -1.51 -11.18
CA GLU A 88 8.01 -0.35 -11.81
C GLU A 88 9.17 -0.75 -12.73
N THR A 89 9.97 -1.73 -12.32
CA THR A 89 11.04 -2.33 -13.12
C THR A 89 10.48 -3.00 -14.36
N LEU A 90 9.28 -3.61 -14.25
CA LEU A 90 8.58 -4.23 -15.37
C LEU A 90 7.78 -3.24 -16.20
N TRP A 91 7.59 -1.98 -15.78
CA TRP A 91 6.77 -1.02 -16.54
C TRP A 91 7.24 -0.87 -17.98
N ALA A 92 8.55 -0.75 -18.21
CA ALA A 92 9.09 -0.63 -19.58
C ALA A 92 8.72 -1.84 -20.45
N SER A 93 8.79 -3.05 -19.89
CA SER A 93 8.44 -4.29 -20.59
C SER A 93 6.92 -4.48 -20.76
N LEU A 94 6.13 -4.10 -19.75
CA LEU A 94 4.67 -4.20 -19.75
C LEU A 94 4.00 -3.08 -20.55
N ASN A 95 4.69 -1.98 -20.85
CA ASN A 95 4.13 -0.89 -21.64
C ASN A 95 3.77 -1.32 -23.07
N ILE A 96 4.35 -2.41 -23.59
CA ILE A 96 4.02 -2.95 -24.91
C ILE A 96 2.56 -3.46 -24.96
N ILE A 97 2.07 -4.05 -23.87
CA ILE A 97 0.73 -4.64 -23.83
C ILE A 97 -0.36 -3.63 -23.44
N SER A 98 0.00 -2.47 -22.87
CA SER A 98 -0.96 -1.40 -22.54
C SER A 98 -1.36 -0.55 -23.75
N VAL A 99 -0.59 -0.60 -24.84
CA VAL A 99 -0.81 0.21 -26.05
C VAL A 99 -1.53 -0.59 -27.16
N TYR A 100 -1.62 -1.91 -27.04
CA TYR A 100 -2.30 -2.76 -28.01
C TYR A 100 -3.80 -2.88 -27.71
N PHE A 101 -4.59 -1.98 -28.29
CA PHE A 101 -6.01 -2.21 -28.53
C PHE A 101 -6.14 -2.63 -30.01
N PRO A 102 -6.48 -3.90 -30.32
CA PRO A 102 -6.86 -4.25 -31.68
C PRO A 102 -8.20 -3.57 -32.01
N ASP A 103 -8.25 -2.89 -33.16
CA ASP A 103 -9.46 -2.29 -33.74
C ASP A 103 -10.58 -3.32 -33.95
#